data_AF-A0A352PPK7-F1
#
_entry.id   AF-A0A352PPK7-F1
#
_cell.length_a   1.000
_cell.length_b   1.000
_cell.length_c   1.000
_cell.angle_alpha   90.00
_cell.angle_beta   90.00
_cell.angle_gamma   90.00
#
_symmetry.space_group_name_H-M   'P 1'
#
loop_
_entity.id
_entity.type
_entity.pdbx_description
1 polymer ?
#
loop_
_entity_poly.entity_id
_entity_poly.type
_entity_poly.pdbx_seq_one_letter_code
_entity_poly.pdbx_strand_id
1 'polypeptide(L)' 'MSANEKLLDVRHVTVEFHIGGLMGGALLVAVNDISFSMDSDRPAIFTLAGESGSG' A
#
# COMPACT_ATOMS: atom_id res chain seq x y z
N MET A 1 15.69 22.74 -13.02
CA MET A 1 14.73 22.27 -12.01
C MET A 1 13.97 21.13 -12.67
N SER A 2 14.22 19.89 -12.25
CA SER A 2 13.73 18.71 -12.98
C SER A 2 12.23 18.52 -12.80
N ALA A 3 11.52 18.37 -13.92
CA ALA A 3 10.16 17.85 -13.94
C ALA A 3 10.15 16.41 -13.38
N ASN A 4 9.11 16.05 -12.62
CA ASN A 4 8.83 14.72 -12.02
C ASN A 4 9.46 14.38 -10.66
N GLU A 5 9.54 15.32 -9.72
CA GLU A 5 9.74 14.90 -8.32
C GLU A 5 8.41 14.35 -7.77
N LYS A 6 8.39 13.10 -7.30
CA LYS A 6 7.20 12.49 -6.69
C LYS A 6 7.15 12.91 -5.22
N LEU A 7 6.00 13.40 -4.77
CA LEU A 7 5.73 13.62 -3.36
C LEU A 7 5.55 12.29 -2.61
N LEU A 8 4.91 11.32 -3.28
CA LEU A 8 4.76 9.96 -2.79
C LEU A 8 4.90 9.02 -3.98
N ASP A 9 5.67 7.95 -3.81
CA ASP A 9 5.86 6.91 -4.82
C ASP A 9 5.80 5.53 -4.14
N VAL A 10 4.64 4.90 -4.23
CA VAL A 10 4.39 3.54 -3.71
C VAL A 10 4.54 2.58 -4.88
N ARG A 11 5.44 1.62 -4.75
CA ARG A 11 5.78 0.67 -5.82
C ARG A 11 5.81 -0.74 -5.27
N HIS A 12 5.02 -1.61 -5.88
CA HIS A 12 4.98 -3.05 -5.61
C HIS A 12 4.92 -3.40 -4.13
N VAL A 13 4.09 -2.68 -3.38
CA VAL A 13 3.97 -2.92 -1.93
C VAL A 13 3.05 -4.11 -1.70
N THR A 14 3.59 -5.08 -0.97
CA THR A 14 2.87 -6.23 -0.43
C THR A 14 3.06 -6.26 1.08
N VAL A 15 1.99 -6.50 1.82
CA VAL A 15 2.00 -6.61 3.28
C VAL A 15 1.36 -7.93 3.67
N GLU A 16 2.13 -8.76 4.38
CA GLU A 16 1.74 -10.10 4.79
C GLU A 16 1.82 -10.24 6.30
N PHE A 17 0.83 -10.93 6.87
CA PHE A 17 0.79 -11.29 8.27
C PHE A 17 0.70 -12.80 8.43
N HIS A 18 1.57 -13.36 9.27
CA HIS A 18 1.43 -14.74 9.72
C HIS A 18 0.45 -14.78 10.88
N ILE A 19 -0.64 -15.52 10.71
CA ILE A 19 -1.70 -15.67 11.70
C ILE A 19 -1.83 -17.13 12.12
N GLY A 20 -2.11 -17.38 13.41
CA GLY A 20 -2.18 -18.74 13.96
C GLY A 20 -0.97 -19.10 14.85
N GLY A 21 -1.11 -20.18 15.61
CA GLY A 21 -0.14 -20.62 16.63
C GLY A 21 0.86 -21.66 16.12
N LEU A 22 1.55 -22.31 17.06
CA LEU A 22 2.66 -23.25 16.80
C LEU A 22 2.26 -24.50 15.97
N MET A 23 0.97 -24.84 15.93
CA MET A 23 0.43 -25.93 15.11
C MET A 23 -0.72 -25.41 14.25
N GLY A 24 -0.41 -25.07 12.99
CA GLY A 24 -1.37 -24.55 12.01
C GLY A 24 -1.42 -23.02 11.97
N GLY A 25 -0.56 -22.44 11.12
CA GLY A 25 -0.60 -21.03 10.75
C GLY A 25 -1.10 -20.83 9.32
N ALA A 26 -1.61 -19.64 9.03
CA ALA A 26 -1.96 -19.18 7.70
C ALA A 26 -1.22 -17.87 7.39
N LEU A 27 -0.99 -17.63 6.11
CA LEU A 27 -0.48 -16.36 5.60
C LEU A 27 -1.67 -15.51 5.16
N LEU A 28 -1.82 -14.34 5.75
CA LEU A 28 -2.79 -13.33 5.34
C LEU A 28 -2.08 -12.26 4.51
N VAL A 29 -2.42 -12.15 3.22
CA VAL A 29 -1.97 -11.05 2.37
C VAL A 29 -2.94 -9.89 2.54
N ALA A 30 -2.56 -8.89 3.32
CA ALA A 30 -3.39 -7.72 3.64
C ALA A 30 -3.33 -6.69 2.49
N VAL A 31 -2.13 -6.45 1.96
CA VAL A 31 -1.92 -5.62 0.78
C VAL A 31 -1.23 -6.48 -0.28
N ASN A 32 -1.78 -6.52 -1.50
CA ASN A 32 -1.30 -7.39 -2.57
C ASN A 32 -0.79 -6.58 -3.78
N ASP A 33 0.52 -6.41 -3.88
CA ASP A 33 1.25 -5.80 -5.01
C ASP A 33 0.62 -4.52 -5.58
N ILE A 34 0.51 -3.48 -4.73
CA ILE A 34 -0.08 -2.20 -5.13
C ILE A 34 0.98 -1.16 -5.47
N SER A 35 0.64 -0.30 -6.43
CA SER A 35 1.46 0.83 -6.85
C SER A 35 0.60 2.08 -7.09
N PHE A 36 1.03 3.22 -6.55
CA PHE A 36 0.42 4.52 -6.81
C PHE A 36 1.43 5.64 -6.52
N SER A 37 1.26 6.79 -7.16
CA SER A 37 2.16 7.93 -6.96
C SER A 37 1.39 9.25 -6.88
N MET A 38 1.96 10.23 -6.21
CA MET A 38 1.50 11.61 -6.16
C MET A 38 2.63 12.53 -6.59
N ASP A 39 2.34 13.43 -7.54
CA ASP A 39 3.30 14.40 -8.04
C ASP A 39 3.47 15.57 -7.04
N SER A 40 4.69 16.08 -6.88
CA SER A 40 4.98 17.18 -5.95
C SER A 40 4.50 18.54 -6.45
N ASP A 41 4.35 18.70 -7.77
CA ASP A 41 3.87 19.93 -8.42
C ASP A 41 2.34 20.04 -8.43
N ARG A 42 1.64 18.96 -8.10
CA ARG A 42 0.19 18.89 -8.01
C ARG A 42 -0.26 18.12 -6.76
N PRO A 43 -0.02 18.69 -5.56
CA PRO A 43 -0.47 18.06 -4.33
C PRO A 43 -2.00 17.93 -4.34
N ALA A 44 -2.48 16.75 -3.97
CA ALA A 44 -3.91 16.44 -3.92
C ALA A 44 -4.25 15.78 -2.59
N ILE A 45 -5.47 16.02 -2.11
CA ILE A 45 -6.04 15.19 -1.05
C ILE A 45 -6.39 13.84 -1.68
N PHE A 46 -5.65 12.81 -1.28
CA PHE A 46 -5.87 11.43 -1.73
C PHE A 46 -6.48 10.63 -0.59
N THR A 47 -7.66 10.04 -0.83
CA THR A 47 -8.39 9.26 0.17
C THR A 47 -8.32 7.78 -0.20
N LEU A 48 -7.82 6.97 0.72
CA LEU A 48 -8.00 5.52 0.70
C LEU A 48 -9.33 5.20 1.37
N ALA A 49 -10.23 4.52 0.65
CA ALA A 49 -11.54 4.14 1.14
C ALA A 49 -11.81 2.67 0.82
N GLY A 50 -12.38 1.95 1.77
CA GLY A 50 -12.72 0.55 1.64
C GLY A 50 -13.44 0.03 2.87
N GLU A 51 -13.97 -1.18 2.78
CA GLU A 51 -14.64 -1.87 3.89
C GLU A 51 -13.62 -2.29 4.97
N SER A 52 -14.13 -2.71 6.13
CA SER A 52 -13.29 -3.27 7.19
C SER A 52 -12.49 -4.46 6.67
N GLY A 53 -11.15 -4.39 6.78
CA GLY A 53 -10.23 -5.44 6.32
C GLY A 53 -9.86 -5.38 4.83
N SER A 54 -10.16 -4.28 4.12
CA SER A 54 -9.85 -4.11 2.69
C SER A 54 -8.38 -3.83 2.34
N GLY A 55 -7.53 -3.69 3.35
CA GLY A 55 -6.09 -3.45 3.21
C GLY A 55 -5.39 -3.59 4.54
#